data_AF-A0A034VJD5-F1
#
_entry.id   AF-A0A034VJD5-F1
#
_cell.length_a   1.000
_cell.length_b   1.000
_cell.length_c   1.000
_cell.angle_alpha   90.00
_cell.angle_beta   90.00
_cell.angle_gamma   90.00
#
_symmetry.space_group_name_H-M   'P 1'
#
loop_
_entity.id
_entity.type
_entity.pdbx_description
1 polymer ?
#
loop_
_entity_poly.entity_id
_entity_poly.type
_entity_poly.pdbx_seq_one_letter_code
_entity_poly.pdbx_strand_id
1 'polypeptide(L)'
;MTHDSKRLQYIFSQLADCKNDTEQRSWMLYEDEDDIIQFLEELVEILNNADENISCYEMSCDQYQVLINLVQYYQMETRWPIKQLLLKTFTAACHLDHIIVDILLTSVLPLEIVEDMKTNFANLDKFKKLVKMLTIIFSLGQPMPVNHQDYLGVHFASFLLEIVEGNNPETLVDMVISLILAFNLQFTDFSQNVVVEAMQSLPSAKIFTEKILLLLNREEDPIKLLKHSTDTMNSVLKMFIDIFSNPDTAGMFYTNDNKVLIDILVRQLSDLCAGNPMRRCYLELCRRILRNTNYAEHQHRKQDFMKIFTRIFCEETECSASDQQLVREIANEFPQLFKA
;
A
#
# COMPACT_ATOMS: atom_id res chain seq x y z
N MET A 1 19.27 26.76 18.14
CA MET A 1 19.25 25.31 18.43
C MET A 1 18.42 25.08 19.67
N THR A 2 17.30 24.39 19.51
CA THR A 2 16.40 24.00 20.61
C THR A 2 17.00 22.85 21.43
N HIS A 3 16.42 22.57 22.60
CA HIS A 3 16.80 21.42 23.42
C HIS A 3 16.69 20.11 22.64
N ASP A 4 15.57 19.92 21.93
CA ASP A 4 15.28 18.69 21.19
C ASP A 4 16.23 18.47 20.00
N SER A 5 16.62 19.53 19.29
CA SER A 5 17.62 19.48 18.22
C SER A 5 18.97 18.95 18.72
N LYS A 6 19.47 19.46 19.85
CA LYS A 6 20.71 18.96 20.46
C LYS A 6 20.57 17.52 20.92
N ARG A 7 19.39 17.14 21.42
CA ARG A 7 19.15 15.79 21.92
C ARG A 7 19.07 14.77 20.79
N LEU A 8 18.42 15.10 19.68
CA LEU A 8 18.42 14.29 18.45
C LEU A 8 19.84 14.06 17.95
N GLN A 9 20.66 15.11 17.83
CA GLN A 9 22.06 14.99 17.41
C GLN A 9 22.86 14.05 18.30
N TYR A 10 22.68 14.16 19.63
CA TYR A 10 23.33 13.26 20.58
C TYR A 10 22.87 11.81 20.39
N ILE A 11 21.57 11.54 20.35
CA ILE A 11 21.04 10.18 20.20
C ILE A 11 21.49 9.55 18.88
N PHE A 12 21.45 10.30 17.78
CA PHE A 12 21.91 9.82 16.48
C PHE A 12 23.41 9.49 16.46
N SER A 13 24.23 10.27 17.15
CA SER A 13 25.65 9.95 17.36
C SER A 13 25.82 8.65 18.13
N GLN A 14 25.13 8.49 19.26
CA GLN A 14 25.25 7.27 20.08
C GLN A 14 24.80 6.02 19.31
N LEU A 15 23.68 6.09 18.57
CA LEU A 15 23.21 4.96 17.76
C LEU A 15 24.15 4.64 16.59
N ALA A 16 24.82 5.64 16.02
CA ALA A 16 25.85 5.41 15.01
C ALA A 16 27.08 4.72 15.60
N ASP A 17 27.49 5.09 16.83
CA ASP A 17 28.58 4.44 17.55
C ASP A 17 28.22 2.98 17.88
N CYS A 18 27.01 2.71 18.39
CA CYS A 18 26.52 1.34 18.63
C CYS A 18 26.53 0.48 17.35
N LYS A 19 26.16 1.05 16.19
CA LYS A 19 26.24 0.34 14.90
C LYS A 19 27.69 -0.04 14.58
N ASN A 20 28.62 0.89 14.70
CA ASN A 20 30.04 0.67 14.40
C ASN A 20 30.66 -0.37 15.35
N ASP A 21 30.24 -0.41 16.61
CA ASP A 21 30.67 -1.43 17.57
C ASP A 21 30.11 -2.82 17.21
N THR A 22 28.88 -2.87 16.68
CA THR A 22 28.28 -4.12 16.19
C THR A 22 29.05 -4.68 14.98
N GLU A 23 29.62 -3.83 14.14
CA GLU A 23 30.56 -4.23 13.06
C GLU A 23 31.87 -4.81 13.63
N GLN A 24 32.28 -4.37 14.82
CA GLN A 24 33.49 -4.77 15.54
C GLN A 24 33.19 -5.81 16.65
N ARG A 25 32.51 -6.91 16.31
CA ARG A 25 32.12 -8.05 17.18
C ARG A 25 32.94 -8.20 18.49
N SER A 26 32.46 -7.58 19.57
CA SER A 26 33.02 -7.65 20.93
C SER A 26 32.00 -8.28 21.91
N TRP A 27 32.50 -8.78 23.04
CA TRP A 27 31.72 -9.40 24.13
C TRP A 27 30.80 -8.42 24.90
N MET A 28 30.80 -7.13 24.57
CA MET A 28 30.05 -6.06 25.26
C MET A 28 28.54 -5.97 24.94
N LEU A 29 28.05 -6.73 23.95
CA LEU A 29 26.67 -6.67 23.40
C LEU A 29 25.53 -7.04 24.37
N TYR A 30 25.82 -7.41 25.62
CA TYR A 30 24.78 -7.71 26.61
C TYR A 30 24.68 -6.66 27.72
N GLU A 31 25.68 -5.80 27.87
CA GLU A 31 25.65 -4.72 28.88
C GLU A 31 25.08 -3.41 28.32
N ASP A 32 24.93 -3.29 27.00
CA ASP A 32 24.48 -2.07 26.31
C ASP A 32 22.99 -2.06 25.91
N GLU A 33 22.27 -3.18 26.06
CA GLU A 33 20.89 -3.32 25.56
C GLU A 33 19.94 -2.29 26.19
N ASP A 34 20.02 -2.10 27.50
CA ASP A 34 19.16 -1.14 28.23
C ASP A 34 19.45 0.30 27.79
N ASP A 35 20.72 0.66 27.56
CA ASP A 35 21.11 1.99 27.08
C ASP A 35 20.59 2.24 25.66
N ILE A 36 20.72 1.25 24.76
CA ILE A 36 20.20 1.34 23.38
C ILE A 36 18.69 1.46 23.38
N ILE A 37 18.00 0.68 24.21
CA ILE A 37 16.55 0.77 24.38
C ILE A 37 16.17 2.18 24.83
N GLN A 38 16.86 2.73 25.83
CA GLN A 38 16.57 4.08 26.33
C GLN A 38 16.79 5.15 25.24
N PHE A 39 17.86 5.05 24.46
CA PHE A 39 18.11 5.97 23.34
C PHE A 39 17.00 5.90 22.28
N LEU A 40 16.56 4.69 21.91
CA LEU A 40 15.51 4.54 20.90
C LEU A 40 14.13 4.93 21.42
N GLU A 41 13.81 4.67 22.69
CA GLU A 41 12.56 5.12 23.31
C GLU A 41 12.48 6.64 23.33
N GLU A 42 13.56 7.31 23.74
CA GLU A 42 13.66 8.76 23.73
C GLU A 42 13.59 9.32 22.31
N LEU A 43 14.24 8.68 21.33
CA LEU A 43 14.15 9.08 19.93
C LEU A 43 12.70 9.00 19.42
N VAL A 44 12.01 7.90 19.69
CA VAL A 44 10.60 7.74 19.31
C VAL A 44 9.72 8.79 20.00
N GLU A 45 9.98 9.12 21.26
CA GLU A 45 9.25 10.16 21.98
C GLU A 45 9.45 11.54 21.33
N ILE A 46 10.70 11.91 21.04
CA ILE A 46 11.01 13.20 20.41
C ILE A 46 10.38 13.29 19.01
N LEU A 47 10.52 12.26 18.17
CA LEU A 47 9.95 12.29 16.81
C LEU A 47 8.42 12.40 16.78
N ASN A 48 7.73 11.90 17.81
CA ASN A 48 6.26 11.99 17.89
C ASN A 48 5.75 13.30 18.50
N ASN A 49 6.54 13.96 19.36
CA ASN A 49 6.07 15.05 20.21
C ASN A 49 6.74 16.41 19.96
N ALA A 50 7.96 16.43 19.42
CA ALA A 50 8.69 17.66 19.14
C ALA A 50 8.16 18.37 17.88
N ASP A 51 8.64 19.60 17.64
CA ASP A 51 8.31 20.35 16.44
C ASP A 51 8.74 19.59 15.17
N GLU A 52 7.78 19.37 14.27
CA GLU A 52 7.99 18.57 13.05
C GLU A 52 9.11 19.16 12.18
N ASN A 53 9.25 20.49 12.09
CA ASN A 53 10.31 21.12 11.28
C ASN A 53 11.70 20.89 11.87
N ILE A 54 11.82 20.87 13.19
CA ILE A 54 13.09 20.60 13.87
C ILE A 54 13.50 19.14 13.62
N SER A 55 12.56 18.20 13.83
CA SER A 55 12.81 16.79 13.60
C SER A 55 13.17 16.50 12.14
N CYS A 56 12.43 17.08 11.18
CA CYS A 56 12.75 16.95 9.76
C CYS A 56 14.12 17.54 9.40
N TYR A 57 14.44 18.73 9.92
CA TYR A 57 15.75 19.35 9.69
C TYR A 57 16.89 18.44 10.15
N GLU A 58 16.86 17.97 11.41
CA GLU A 58 17.92 17.12 11.95
C GLU A 58 18.01 15.77 11.23
N MET A 59 16.88 15.18 10.82
CA MET A 59 16.88 13.94 10.04
C MET A 59 17.41 14.13 8.63
N SER A 60 17.16 15.29 7.99
CA SER A 60 17.59 15.55 6.60
C SER A 60 19.07 15.93 6.46
N CYS A 61 19.75 16.22 7.57
CA CYS A 61 21.18 16.47 7.62
C CYS A 61 21.98 15.37 6.90
N ASP A 62 22.98 15.78 6.13
CA ASP A 62 23.83 14.89 5.32
C ASP A 62 23.04 13.89 4.46
N GLN A 63 21.99 14.36 3.80
CA GLN A 63 21.15 13.54 2.92
C GLN A 63 20.51 12.34 3.63
N TYR A 64 20.01 12.56 4.85
CA TYR A 64 19.38 11.52 5.67
C TYR A 64 20.32 10.37 6.05
N GLN A 65 21.63 10.63 6.15
CA GLN A 65 22.64 9.63 6.54
C GLN A 65 22.29 8.92 7.86
N VAL A 66 21.65 9.63 8.79
CA VAL A 66 21.17 9.07 10.06
C VAL A 66 20.17 7.93 9.83
N LEU A 67 19.19 8.12 8.93
CA LEU A 67 18.19 7.09 8.63
C LEU A 67 18.84 5.90 7.93
N ILE A 68 19.78 6.16 7.01
CA ILE A 68 20.56 5.10 6.34
C ILE A 68 21.34 4.28 7.38
N ASN A 69 21.99 4.93 8.34
CA ASN A 69 22.71 4.26 9.42
C ASN A 69 21.78 3.40 10.29
N LEU A 70 20.58 3.88 10.61
CA LEU A 70 19.60 3.12 11.39
C LEU A 70 19.09 1.89 10.62
N VAL A 71 18.91 1.98 9.30
CA VAL A 71 18.56 0.82 8.46
C VAL A 71 19.67 -0.22 8.45
N GLN A 72 20.93 0.20 8.30
CA GLN A 72 22.08 -0.69 8.40
C GLN A 72 22.16 -1.34 9.80
N TYR A 73 21.90 -0.57 10.85
CA TYR A 73 21.86 -1.08 12.20
C TYR A 73 20.75 -2.13 12.38
N TYR A 74 19.55 -1.89 11.83
CA TYR A 74 18.46 -2.87 11.84
C TYR A 74 18.83 -4.21 11.18
N GLN A 75 19.58 -4.16 10.08
CA GLN A 75 20.06 -5.36 9.38
C GLN A 75 21.02 -6.18 10.25
N MET A 76 21.90 -5.52 11.00
CA MET A 76 22.91 -6.18 11.84
C MET A 76 22.39 -6.64 13.19
N GLU A 77 21.40 -5.95 13.74
CA GLU A 77 20.82 -6.27 15.04
C GLU A 77 20.10 -7.63 15.00
N THR A 78 20.09 -8.34 16.11
CA THR A 78 19.40 -9.64 16.26
C THR A 78 18.37 -9.61 17.38
N ARG A 79 18.53 -8.71 18.35
CA ARG A 79 17.66 -8.55 19.52
C ARG A 79 16.35 -7.89 19.10
N TRP A 80 15.25 -8.61 19.33
CA TRP A 80 13.91 -8.13 18.96
C TRP A 80 13.46 -6.84 19.67
N PRO A 81 13.74 -6.60 20.97
CA PRO A 81 13.35 -5.35 21.62
C PRO A 81 13.88 -4.11 20.91
N ILE A 82 15.15 -4.14 20.49
CA ILE A 82 15.81 -3.08 19.73
C ILE A 82 15.22 -2.97 18.32
N LYS A 83 15.10 -4.09 17.57
CA LYS A 83 14.45 -4.08 16.25
C LYS A 83 13.04 -3.50 16.30
N GLN A 84 12.28 -3.83 17.33
CA GLN A 84 10.92 -3.31 17.52
C GLN A 84 10.92 -1.78 17.71
N LEU A 85 11.89 -1.22 18.43
CA LEU A 85 12.03 0.22 18.62
C LEU A 85 12.55 0.92 17.36
N LEU A 86 13.43 0.28 16.59
CA LEU A 86 13.84 0.78 15.27
C LEU A 86 12.65 0.85 14.31
N LEU A 87 11.77 -0.17 14.26
CA LEU A 87 10.54 -0.11 13.45
C LEU A 87 9.61 1.03 13.89
N LYS A 88 9.51 1.29 15.21
CA LYS A 88 8.75 2.45 15.73
C LYS A 88 9.40 3.77 15.33
N THR A 89 10.73 3.85 15.35
CA THR A 89 11.50 5.02 14.91
C THR A 89 11.24 5.32 13.43
N PHE A 90 11.37 4.31 12.56
CA PHE A 90 11.06 4.44 11.13
C PHE A 90 9.62 4.85 10.89
N THR A 91 8.68 4.26 11.62
CA THR A 91 7.27 4.64 11.56
C THR A 91 7.09 6.12 11.93
N ALA A 92 7.64 6.58 13.05
CA ALA A 92 7.53 7.98 13.47
C ALA A 92 8.13 8.93 12.41
N ALA A 93 9.31 8.60 11.90
CA ALA A 93 9.99 9.35 10.85
C ALA A 93 9.16 9.46 9.56
N CYS A 94 8.51 8.38 9.11
CA CYS A 94 7.66 8.39 7.91
C CYS A 94 6.43 9.30 8.04
N HIS A 95 5.93 9.55 9.26
CA HIS A 95 4.82 10.49 9.48
C HIS A 95 5.26 11.95 9.36
N LEU A 96 6.56 12.23 9.53
CA LEU A 96 7.13 13.57 9.46
C LEU A 96 7.51 13.95 8.02
N ASP A 97 8.07 13.01 7.25
CA ASP A 97 8.55 13.30 5.90
C ASP A 97 8.35 12.11 4.93
N HIS A 98 7.69 12.37 3.81
CA HIS A 98 7.48 11.41 2.73
C HIS A 98 8.78 10.96 2.04
N ILE A 99 9.83 11.80 2.04
CA ILE A 99 11.15 11.44 1.49
C ILE A 99 11.72 10.22 2.23
N ILE A 100 11.44 10.09 3.52
CA ILE A 100 11.90 8.96 4.33
C ILE A 100 11.26 7.66 3.85
N VAL A 101 10.00 7.68 3.41
CA VAL A 101 9.36 6.48 2.86
C VAL A 101 10.10 5.98 1.62
N ASP A 102 10.52 6.89 0.73
CA ASP A 102 11.33 6.56 -0.46
C ASP A 102 12.72 6.03 -0.11
N ILE A 103 13.39 6.63 0.89
CA ILE A 103 14.65 6.12 1.43
C ILE A 103 14.48 4.69 1.95
N LEU A 104 13.43 4.43 2.72
CA LEU A 104 13.19 3.09 3.26
C LEU A 104 12.83 2.09 2.16
N LEU A 105 12.03 2.49 1.17
CA LEU A 105 11.66 1.67 0.01
C LEU A 105 12.88 1.24 -0.82
N THR A 106 13.85 2.16 -0.98
CA THR A 106 15.05 1.92 -1.80
C THR A 106 16.19 1.26 -1.02
N SER A 107 16.10 1.23 0.31
CA SER A 107 17.04 0.54 1.20
C SER A 107 16.83 -0.97 1.25
N VAL A 108 17.71 -1.70 1.94
CA VAL A 108 17.57 -3.15 2.16
C VAL A 108 16.41 -3.53 3.12
N LEU A 109 15.83 -2.57 3.84
CA LEU A 109 14.83 -2.81 4.88
C LEU A 109 13.62 -3.65 4.43
N PRO A 110 13.02 -3.46 3.24
CA PRO A 110 11.88 -4.27 2.82
C PRO A 110 12.23 -5.76 2.71
N LEU A 111 13.44 -6.06 2.22
CA LEU A 111 13.92 -7.44 2.08
C LEU A 111 14.16 -8.09 3.44
N GLU A 112 14.81 -7.37 4.36
CA GLU A 112 15.03 -7.84 5.74
C GLU A 112 13.71 -8.13 6.47
N ILE A 113 12.71 -7.25 6.32
CA ILE A 113 11.40 -7.44 6.93
C ILE A 113 10.72 -8.69 6.36
N VAL A 114 10.77 -8.88 5.04
CA VAL A 114 10.10 -10.01 4.37
C VAL A 114 10.75 -11.33 4.75
N GLU A 115 12.08 -11.36 4.88
CA GLU A 115 12.78 -12.53 5.40
C GLU A 115 12.36 -12.82 6.84
N ASP A 116 12.31 -11.80 7.70
CA ASP A 116 11.90 -11.96 9.10
C ASP A 116 10.43 -12.42 9.25
N MET A 117 9.56 -11.99 8.33
CA MET A 117 8.16 -12.46 8.23
C MET A 117 8.08 -13.96 7.92
N LYS A 118 8.95 -14.47 7.02
CA LYS A 118 8.99 -15.89 6.64
C LYS A 118 9.56 -16.75 7.76
N THR A 119 10.61 -16.30 8.44
CA THR A 119 11.29 -17.09 9.47
C THR A 119 10.53 -17.12 10.81
N ASN A 120 9.78 -16.05 11.14
CA ASN A 120 9.19 -15.87 12.47
C ASN A 120 7.64 -15.79 12.47
N PHE A 121 6.98 -16.51 11.56
CA PHE A 121 5.52 -16.50 11.42
C PHE A 121 4.75 -16.89 12.72
N ALA A 122 5.36 -17.70 13.60
CA ALA A 122 4.73 -18.13 14.84
C ALA A 122 4.48 -16.98 15.85
N ASN A 123 5.25 -15.89 15.77
CA ASN A 123 5.07 -14.74 16.65
C ASN A 123 4.18 -13.69 15.97
N LEU A 124 2.86 -13.79 16.20
CA LEU A 124 1.87 -12.90 15.59
C LEU A 124 2.07 -11.42 15.95
N ASP A 125 2.49 -11.11 17.18
CA ASP A 125 2.73 -9.72 17.60
C ASP A 125 3.92 -9.09 16.91
N LYS A 126 4.95 -9.88 16.61
CA LYS A 126 6.07 -9.48 15.76
C LYS A 126 5.63 -9.33 14.32
N PHE A 127 4.96 -10.34 13.78
CA PHE A 127 4.47 -10.35 12.40
C PHE A 127 3.60 -9.12 12.07
N LYS A 128 2.66 -8.76 12.95
CA LYS A 128 1.82 -7.57 12.79
C LYS A 128 2.61 -6.26 12.69
N LYS A 129 3.72 -6.13 13.43
CA LYS A 129 4.60 -4.94 13.36
C LYS A 129 5.37 -4.88 12.04
N LEU A 130 5.82 -6.04 11.55
CA LEU A 130 6.48 -6.17 10.25
C LEU A 130 5.52 -5.82 9.10
N VAL A 131 4.29 -6.37 9.12
CA VAL A 131 3.23 -6.03 8.16
C VAL A 131 2.96 -4.53 8.15
N LYS A 132 2.77 -3.91 9.32
CA LYS A 132 2.52 -2.47 9.42
C LYS A 132 3.65 -1.64 8.79
N MET A 133 4.91 -2.01 9.04
CA MET A 133 6.05 -1.28 8.48
C MET A 133 6.10 -1.40 6.95
N LEU A 134 5.92 -2.59 6.39
CA LEU A 134 5.85 -2.75 4.93
C LEU A 134 4.67 -2.00 4.31
N THR A 135 3.51 -2.00 4.97
CA THR A 135 2.35 -1.23 4.48
C THR A 135 2.70 0.26 4.37
N ILE A 136 3.43 0.82 5.35
CA ILE A 136 3.91 2.20 5.31
C ILE A 136 4.94 2.39 4.18
N ILE A 137 5.89 1.48 4.01
CA ILE A 137 6.92 1.59 2.96
C ILE A 137 6.29 1.62 1.57
N PHE A 138 5.26 0.81 1.33
CA PHE A 138 4.58 0.74 0.03
C PHE A 138 3.45 1.75 -0.15
N SER A 139 3.08 2.53 0.88
CA SER A 139 1.87 3.36 0.83
C SER A 139 1.92 4.49 -0.20
N LEU A 140 3.12 4.89 -0.64
CA LEU A 140 3.30 5.94 -1.65
C LEU A 140 3.17 5.43 -3.10
N GLY A 141 3.05 4.11 -3.31
CA GLY A 141 2.91 3.53 -4.64
C GLY A 141 4.10 3.76 -5.57
N GLN A 142 5.28 4.07 -5.03
CA GLN A 142 6.50 4.21 -5.83
C GLN A 142 7.01 2.84 -6.27
N PRO A 143 7.56 2.71 -7.49
CA PRO A 143 8.13 1.45 -7.96
C PRO A 143 9.37 1.09 -7.13
N MET A 144 9.41 -0.16 -6.66
CA MET A 144 10.61 -0.68 -6.01
C MET A 144 11.80 -0.73 -6.99
N PRO A 145 13.04 -0.61 -6.49
CA PRO A 145 14.24 -0.89 -7.27
C PRO A 145 14.21 -2.29 -7.91
N VAL A 146 14.77 -2.43 -9.12
CA VAL A 146 14.71 -3.69 -9.91
C VAL A 146 15.27 -4.89 -9.14
N ASN A 147 16.37 -4.71 -8.40
CA ASN A 147 16.97 -5.75 -7.58
C ASN A 147 16.05 -6.25 -6.45
N HIS A 148 15.12 -5.44 -5.96
CA HIS A 148 14.16 -5.85 -4.95
C HIS A 148 13.02 -6.67 -5.56
N GLN A 149 12.60 -6.33 -6.78
CA GLN A 149 11.53 -7.02 -7.50
C GLN A 149 11.86 -8.51 -7.74
N ASP A 150 13.15 -8.83 -7.92
CA ASP A 150 13.62 -10.22 -8.06
C ASP A 150 13.33 -11.08 -6.83
N TYR A 151 13.32 -10.48 -5.63
CA TYR A 151 13.04 -11.17 -4.37
C TYR A 151 11.57 -11.01 -3.92
N LEU A 152 10.96 -9.87 -4.24
CA LEU A 152 9.58 -9.48 -3.92
C LEU A 152 8.69 -9.62 -5.15
N GLY A 153 8.62 -10.83 -5.67
CA GLY A 153 7.78 -11.18 -6.81
C GLY A 153 6.51 -11.93 -6.41
N VAL A 154 6.04 -12.76 -7.33
CA VAL A 154 4.80 -13.55 -7.22
C VAL A 154 4.75 -14.37 -5.94
N HIS A 155 5.87 -14.98 -5.52
CA HIS A 155 5.92 -15.78 -4.29
C HIS A 155 5.57 -14.99 -3.02
N PHE A 156 5.97 -13.72 -2.96
CA PHE A 156 5.60 -12.86 -1.83
C PHE A 156 4.11 -12.53 -1.86
N ALA A 157 3.57 -12.19 -3.03
CA ALA A 157 2.14 -11.93 -3.19
C ALA A 157 1.29 -13.18 -2.86
N SER A 158 1.68 -14.36 -3.34
CA SER A 158 1.03 -15.64 -3.00
C SER A 158 1.06 -15.90 -1.49
N PHE A 159 2.20 -15.70 -0.84
CA PHE A 159 2.32 -15.84 0.62
C PHE A 159 1.33 -14.94 1.37
N LEU A 160 1.19 -13.68 0.97
CA LEU A 160 0.23 -12.77 1.60
C LEU A 160 -1.22 -13.20 1.35
N LEU A 161 -1.55 -13.61 0.12
CA LEU A 161 -2.90 -14.07 -0.23
C LEU A 161 -3.27 -15.38 0.51
N GLU A 162 -2.33 -16.30 0.68
CA GLU A 162 -2.52 -17.52 1.47
C GLU A 162 -2.81 -17.21 2.95
N ILE A 163 -2.21 -16.16 3.51
CA ILE A 163 -2.55 -15.70 4.88
C ILE A 163 -3.99 -15.18 4.93
N VAL A 164 -4.43 -14.44 3.91
CA VAL A 164 -5.80 -13.91 3.83
C VAL A 164 -6.84 -15.02 3.69
N GLU A 165 -6.58 -16.01 2.83
CA GLU A 165 -7.49 -17.14 2.60
C GLU A 165 -7.40 -18.22 3.69
N GLY A 166 -6.33 -18.19 4.50
CA GLY A 166 -6.12 -19.10 5.62
C GLY A 166 -7.02 -18.81 6.82
N ASN A 167 -7.05 -19.75 7.78
CA ASN A 167 -7.80 -19.60 9.03
C ASN A 167 -7.02 -18.74 10.04
N ASN A 168 -6.88 -17.44 9.74
CA ASN A 168 -6.16 -16.48 10.55
C ASN A 168 -7.11 -15.50 11.28
N PRO A 169 -6.67 -14.88 12.39
CA PRO A 169 -7.48 -13.87 13.08
C PRO A 169 -7.85 -12.70 12.15
N GLU A 170 -9.10 -12.24 12.21
CA GLU A 170 -9.61 -11.16 11.33
C GLU A 170 -8.72 -9.91 11.34
N THR A 171 -8.24 -9.49 12.52
CA THR A 171 -7.31 -8.36 12.65
C THR A 171 -6.02 -8.53 11.85
N LEU A 172 -5.51 -9.76 11.71
CA LEU A 172 -4.33 -10.03 10.90
C LEU A 172 -4.67 -9.97 9.41
N VAL A 173 -5.80 -10.58 9.03
CA VAL A 173 -6.29 -10.57 7.65
C VAL A 173 -6.45 -9.15 7.14
N ASP A 174 -7.11 -8.27 7.90
CA ASP A 174 -7.30 -6.87 7.51
C ASP A 174 -5.97 -6.11 7.34
N MET A 175 -4.97 -6.39 8.20
CA MET A 175 -3.62 -5.81 8.06
C MET A 175 -2.90 -6.31 6.81
N VAL A 176 -3.00 -7.61 6.50
CA VAL A 176 -2.37 -8.19 5.32
C VAL A 176 -3.06 -7.72 4.03
N ILE A 177 -4.38 -7.55 4.03
CA ILE A 177 -5.10 -6.90 2.93
C ILE A 177 -4.57 -5.49 2.69
N SER A 178 -4.38 -4.71 3.76
CA SER A 178 -3.81 -3.36 3.66
C SER A 178 -2.40 -3.38 3.04
N LEU A 179 -1.58 -4.37 3.40
CA LEU A 179 -0.26 -4.57 2.81
C LEU A 179 -0.34 -4.94 1.31
N ILE A 180 -1.24 -5.86 0.92
CA ILE A 180 -1.44 -6.23 -0.49
C ILE A 180 -1.85 -5.01 -1.31
N LEU A 181 -2.80 -4.21 -0.79
CA LEU A 181 -3.27 -2.99 -1.44
C LEU A 181 -2.16 -1.95 -1.61
N ALA A 182 -1.35 -1.72 -0.58
CA ALA A 182 -0.21 -0.81 -0.64
C ALA A 182 0.84 -1.32 -1.66
N PHE A 183 1.19 -2.60 -1.59
CA PHE A 183 2.15 -3.23 -2.50
C PHE A 183 1.70 -3.16 -3.96
N ASN A 184 0.39 -3.29 -4.20
CA ASN A 184 -0.19 -3.28 -5.54
C ASN A 184 -0.13 -1.89 -6.22
N LEU A 185 -0.06 -0.79 -5.46
CA LEU A 185 -0.07 0.57 -6.00
C LEU A 185 1.08 0.84 -6.99
N GLN A 186 2.22 0.18 -6.80
CA GLN A 186 3.42 0.41 -7.61
C GLN A 186 3.28 -0.06 -9.07
N PHE A 187 2.36 -0.97 -9.36
CA PHE A 187 2.24 -1.57 -10.69
C PHE A 187 1.36 -0.69 -11.58
N THR A 188 1.94 -0.15 -12.65
CA THR A 188 1.22 0.64 -13.65
C THR A 188 0.65 -0.22 -14.79
N ASP A 189 1.31 -1.33 -15.13
CA ASP A 189 0.86 -2.30 -16.11
C ASP A 189 0.38 -3.59 -15.42
N PHE A 190 -0.86 -4.00 -15.71
CA PHE A 190 -1.44 -5.23 -15.18
C PHE A 190 -0.70 -6.49 -15.68
N SER A 191 -0.03 -6.42 -16.84
CA SER A 191 0.71 -7.57 -17.39
C SER A 191 1.95 -7.94 -16.57
N GLN A 192 2.49 -6.98 -15.82
CA GLN A 192 3.65 -7.14 -14.94
C GLN A 192 3.24 -7.15 -13.46
N ASN A 193 1.94 -7.18 -13.18
CA ASN A 193 1.44 -7.10 -11.82
C ASN A 193 1.50 -8.49 -11.15
N VAL A 194 2.51 -8.66 -10.30
CA VAL A 194 2.77 -9.93 -9.61
C VAL A 194 1.64 -10.32 -8.64
N VAL A 195 0.81 -9.37 -8.18
CA VAL A 195 -0.36 -9.66 -7.34
C VAL A 195 -1.46 -10.31 -8.18
N VAL A 196 -1.72 -9.77 -9.38
CA VAL A 196 -2.66 -10.37 -10.34
C VAL A 196 -2.17 -11.73 -10.82
N GLU A 197 -0.85 -11.88 -11.05
CA GLU A 197 -0.25 -13.17 -11.36
C GLU A 197 -0.42 -14.20 -10.23
N ALA A 198 -0.14 -13.79 -8.99
CA ALA A 198 -0.32 -14.65 -7.81
C ALA A 198 -1.79 -15.09 -7.64
N MET A 199 -2.75 -14.19 -7.87
CA MET A 199 -4.17 -14.51 -7.78
C MET A 199 -4.61 -15.59 -8.77
N GLN A 200 -4.05 -15.62 -9.98
CA GLN A 200 -4.37 -16.66 -10.99
C GLN A 200 -3.95 -18.07 -10.54
N SER A 201 -2.97 -18.15 -9.64
CA SER A 201 -2.49 -19.43 -9.11
C SER A 201 -3.28 -19.92 -7.89
N LEU A 202 -4.16 -19.09 -7.32
CA LEU A 202 -4.95 -19.47 -6.15
C LEU A 202 -6.16 -20.32 -6.55
N PRO A 203 -6.51 -21.35 -5.75
CA PRO A 203 -7.74 -22.11 -5.98
C PRO A 203 -9.00 -21.28 -5.72
N SER A 204 -8.91 -20.29 -4.83
CA SER A 204 -9.99 -19.40 -4.42
C SER A 204 -9.39 -18.15 -3.77
N ALA A 205 -10.01 -16.99 -3.97
CA ALA A 205 -9.66 -15.71 -3.33
C ALA A 205 -10.89 -15.09 -2.64
N LYS A 206 -11.70 -15.94 -2.00
CA LYS A 206 -13.05 -15.57 -1.51
C LYS A 206 -12.97 -14.54 -0.39
N ILE A 207 -12.12 -14.77 0.61
CA ILE A 207 -12.02 -13.86 1.76
C ILE A 207 -11.47 -12.52 1.28
N PHE A 208 -10.46 -12.55 0.41
CA PHE A 208 -9.88 -11.36 -0.18
C PHE A 208 -10.90 -10.54 -0.97
N THR A 209 -11.62 -11.15 -1.91
CA THR A 209 -12.60 -10.45 -2.78
C THR A 209 -13.77 -9.88 -1.98
N GLU A 210 -14.31 -10.63 -1.00
CA GLU A 210 -15.39 -10.15 -0.12
C GLU A 210 -14.94 -8.93 0.72
N LYS A 211 -13.74 -8.97 1.29
CA LYS A 211 -13.19 -7.90 2.13
C LYS A 211 -12.89 -6.63 1.34
N ILE A 212 -12.25 -6.73 0.16
CA ILE A 212 -11.98 -5.54 -0.66
C ILE A 212 -13.27 -4.93 -1.23
N LEU A 213 -14.29 -5.75 -1.54
CA LEU A 213 -15.60 -5.24 -1.96
C LEU A 213 -16.29 -4.47 -0.83
N LEU A 214 -16.17 -4.94 0.42
CA LEU A 214 -16.66 -4.23 1.59
C LEU A 214 -15.97 -2.87 1.76
N LEU A 215 -14.63 -2.82 1.63
CA LEU A 215 -13.86 -1.58 1.68
C LEU A 215 -14.30 -0.59 0.60
N LEU A 216 -14.47 -1.07 -0.64
CA LEU A 216 -14.94 -0.23 -1.75
C LEU A 216 -16.35 0.33 -1.48
N ASN A 217 -17.24 -0.49 -0.95
CA ASN A 217 -18.61 -0.05 -0.65
C ASN A 217 -18.65 1.01 0.46
N ARG A 218 -17.74 0.93 1.43
CA ARG A 218 -17.59 1.91 2.52
C ARG A 218 -16.80 3.15 2.11
N GLU A 219 -16.20 3.15 0.91
CA GLU A 219 -15.30 4.20 0.44
C GLU A 219 -14.09 4.40 1.37
N GLU A 220 -13.67 3.30 2.02
CA GLU A 220 -12.55 3.27 2.96
C GLU A 220 -11.27 2.88 2.22
N ASP A 221 -10.20 3.64 2.47
CA ASP A 221 -8.86 3.37 1.96
C ASP A 221 -7.92 3.01 3.11
N PRO A 222 -7.59 1.73 3.32
CA PRO A 222 -6.90 1.29 4.54
C PRO A 222 -5.41 1.66 4.56
N ILE A 223 -4.86 2.18 3.46
CA ILE A 223 -3.43 2.51 3.34
C ILE A 223 -3.10 3.96 3.71
N LYS A 224 -4.09 4.81 4.00
CA LYS A 224 -3.89 6.22 4.42
C LYS A 224 -3.39 6.30 5.87
N LEU A 225 -2.22 5.72 6.11
CA LEU A 225 -1.61 5.61 7.44
C LEU A 225 -0.80 6.85 7.83
N LEU A 226 -0.30 7.60 6.85
CA LEU A 226 0.58 8.75 7.07
C LEU A 226 -0.23 10.04 7.21
N LYS A 227 0.30 11.01 7.98
CA LYS A 227 -0.36 12.31 8.22
C LYS A 227 -0.41 13.19 6.97
N HIS A 228 0.62 13.09 6.13
CA HIS A 228 0.71 13.88 4.91
C HIS A 228 -0.24 13.32 3.85
N SER A 229 -0.89 14.23 3.13
CA SER A 229 -1.76 13.86 2.01
C SER A 229 -0.88 13.39 0.86
N THR A 230 -1.13 12.18 0.38
CA THR A 230 -0.50 11.63 -0.80
C THR A 230 -1.47 11.72 -1.98
N ASP A 231 -1.04 12.26 -3.12
CA ASP A 231 -1.83 12.30 -4.36
C ASP A 231 -1.89 10.92 -5.05
N THR A 232 -1.82 9.84 -4.27
CA THR A 232 -1.88 8.46 -4.75
C THR A 232 -3.32 8.08 -5.06
N MET A 233 -3.50 7.27 -6.11
CA MET A 233 -4.78 6.66 -6.41
C MET A 233 -5.32 5.85 -5.23
N ASN A 234 -6.64 5.82 -5.06
CA ASN A 234 -7.28 4.98 -4.06
C ASN A 234 -6.87 3.51 -4.25
N SER A 235 -6.27 2.92 -3.22
CA SER A 235 -5.64 1.60 -3.35
C SER A 235 -6.64 0.48 -3.68
N VAL A 236 -7.83 0.57 -3.09
CA VAL A 236 -8.92 -0.39 -3.30
C VAL A 236 -9.40 -0.31 -4.74
N LEU A 237 -9.72 0.89 -5.23
CA LEU A 237 -10.17 1.08 -6.60
C LEU A 237 -9.10 0.67 -7.63
N LYS A 238 -7.83 0.97 -7.35
CA LYS A 238 -6.70 0.51 -8.16
C LYS A 238 -6.68 -1.02 -8.23
N MET A 239 -6.74 -1.69 -7.08
CA MET A 239 -6.78 -3.17 -7.03
C MET A 239 -7.94 -3.74 -7.85
N PHE A 240 -9.13 -3.15 -7.78
CA PHE A 240 -10.26 -3.57 -8.61
C PHE A 240 -9.98 -3.40 -10.11
N ILE A 241 -9.38 -2.29 -10.55
CA ILE A 241 -9.02 -2.11 -11.96
C ILE A 241 -8.05 -3.20 -12.43
N ASP A 242 -7.06 -3.57 -11.62
CA ASP A 242 -6.10 -4.61 -11.99
C ASP A 242 -6.74 -6.00 -12.03
N ILE A 243 -7.50 -6.37 -10.99
CA ILE A 243 -8.18 -7.68 -10.92
C ILE A 243 -9.10 -7.84 -12.13
N PHE A 244 -9.87 -6.80 -12.46
CA PHE A 244 -10.79 -6.85 -13.59
C PHE A 244 -10.08 -6.66 -14.93
N SER A 245 -8.77 -6.39 -14.99
CA SER A 245 -8.03 -6.30 -16.25
C SER A 245 -7.68 -7.67 -16.84
N ASN A 246 -7.70 -8.74 -16.05
CA ASN A 246 -7.49 -10.12 -16.49
C ASN A 246 -8.79 -10.95 -16.25
N PRO A 247 -9.26 -11.73 -17.24
CA PRO A 247 -10.49 -12.52 -17.13
C PRO A 247 -10.44 -13.63 -16.07
N ASP A 248 -9.28 -14.25 -15.83
CA ASP A 248 -9.12 -15.33 -14.85
C ASP A 248 -9.30 -14.78 -13.42
N THR A 249 -8.71 -13.61 -13.13
CA THR A 249 -8.88 -12.94 -11.83
C THR A 249 -10.24 -12.27 -11.69
N ALA A 250 -10.82 -11.72 -12.77
CA ALA A 250 -12.19 -11.23 -12.77
C ALA A 250 -13.21 -12.36 -12.49
N GLY A 251 -12.92 -13.56 -13.00
CA GLY A 251 -13.72 -14.78 -12.79
C GLY A 251 -13.75 -15.27 -11.33
N MET A 252 -12.91 -14.73 -10.45
CA MET A 252 -12.94 -15.04 -9.01
C MET A 252 -14.11 -14.36 -8.28
N PHE A 253 -14.76 -13.36 -8.88
CA PHE A 253 -15.96 -12.72 -8.35
C PHE A 253 -17.22 -13.47 -8.81
N TYR A 254 -18.12 -13.78 -7.88
CA TYR A 254 -19.40 -14.37 -8.25
C TYR A 254 -20.30 -13.33 -8.94
N THR A 255 -21.29 -13.80 -9.71
CA THR A 255 -22.25 -12.92 -10.40
C THR A 255 -22.95 -11.94 -9.44
N ASN A 256 -23.20 -12.33 -8.19
CA ASN A 256 -23.80 -11.44 -7.18
C ASN A 256 -22.83 -10.35 -6.73
N ASP A 257 -21.55 -10.69 -6.53
CA ASP A 257 -20.52 -9.70 -6.18
C ASP A 257 -20.32 -8.69 -7.30
N ASN A 258 -20.33 -9.16 -8.56
CA ASN A 258 -20.29 -8.29 -9.74
C ASN A 258 -21.50 -7.34 -9.79
N LYS A 259 -22.70 -7.80 -9.43
CA LYS A 259 -23.88 -6.94 -9.35
C LYS A 259 -23.75 -5.88 -8.26
N VAL A 260 -23.24 -6.25 -7.08
CA VAL A 260 -22.96 -5.30 -5.98
C VAL A 260 -21.92 -4.27 -6.43
N LEU A 261 -20.85 -4.71 -7.09
CA LEU A 261 -19.83 -3.82 -7.64
C LEU A 261 -20.41 -2.84 -8.67
N ILE A 262 -21.28 -3.33 -9.56
CA ILE A 262 -22.01 -2.49 -10.52
C ILE A 262 -22.92 -1.48 -9.82
N ASP A 263 -23.60 -1.87 -8.73
CA ASP A 263 -24.42 -0.94 -7.95
C ASP A 263 -23.59 0.16 -7.30
N ILE A 264 -22.38 -0.16 -6.82
CA ILE A 264 -21.39 0.82 -6.33
C ILE A 264 -20.96 1.75 -7.48
N LEU A 265 -20.61 1.21 -8.64
CA LEU A 265 -20.21 2.00 -9.82
C LEU A 265 -21.29 2.99 -10.25
N VAL A 266 -22.53 2.54 -10.34
CA VAL A 266 -23.66 3.40 -10.74
C VAL A 266 -23.87 4.52 -9.73
N ARG A 267 -23.78 4.23 -8.42
CA ARG A 267 -23.85 5.23 -7.36
C ARG A 267 -22.72 6.26 -7.52
N GLN A 268 -21.47 5.80 -7.54
CA GLN A 268 -20.29 6.66 -7.63
C GLN A 268 -20.28 7.52 -8.91
N LEU A 269 -20.54 6.93 -10.07
CA LEU A 269 -20.57 7.67 -11.33
C LEU A 269 -21.78 8.61 -11.47
N SER A 270 -22.83 8.43 -10.68
CA SER A 270 -23.95 9.38 -10.61
C SER A 270 -23.59 10.59 -9.73
N ASP A 271 -22.90 10.35 -8.62
CA ASP A 271 -22.60 11.37 -7.61
C ASP A 271 -21.35 12.22 -7.96
N LEU A 272 -20.38 11.65 -8.69
CA LEU A 272 -19.13 12.32 -9.03
C LEU A 272 -19.29 13.38 -10.14
N CYS A 273 -18.80 14.58 -9.84
CA CYS A 273 -18.73 15.72 -10.76
C CYS A 273 -17.58 15.62 -11.77
N ALA A 274 -17.65 16.43 -12.83
CA ALA A 274 -16.57 16.60 -13.80
C ALA A 274 -15.28 17.12 -13.15
N GLY A 275 -14.13 16.62 -13.62
CA GLY A 275 -12.82 16.96 -13.09
C GLY A 275 -12.41 16.19 -11.82
N ASN A 276 -13.28 15.38 -11.22
CA ASN A 276 -12.88 14.51 -10.11
C ASN A 276 -12.04 13.32 -10.65
N PRO A 277 -10.79 13.13 -10.19
CA PRO A 277 -9.91 12.07 -10.70
C PRO A 277 -10.44 10.65 -10.47
N MET A 278 -11.27 10.44 -9.43
CA MET A 278 -11.89 9.14 -9.15
C MET A 278 -12.92 8.75 -10.21
N ARG A 279 -13.57 9.72 -10.87
CA ARG A 279 -14.59 9.44 -11.89
C ARG A 279 -14.01 8.64 -13.05
N ARG A 280 -12.82 9.04 -13.51
CA ARG A 280 -12.08 8.31 -14.55
C ARG A 280 -11.76 6.88 -14.13
N CYS A 281 -11.34 6.70 -12.88
CA CYS A 281 -10.99 5.39 -12.34
C CYS A 281 -12.20 4.44 -12.29
N TYR A 282 -13.37 4.95 -11.89
CA TYR A 282 -14.62 4.18 -11.92
C TYR A 282 -15.12 3.88 -13.35
N LEU A 283 -14.92 4.80 -14.30
CA LEU A 283 -15.19 4.53 -15.72
C LEU A 283 -14.29 3.44 -16.28
N GLU A 284 -13.00 3.45 -15.90
CA GLU A 284 -12.07 2.41 -16.30
C GLU A 284 -12.46 1.06 -15.70
N LEU A 285 -12.79 1.00 -14.40
CA LEU A 285 -13.32 -0.22 -13.78
C LEU A 285 -14.59 -0.71 -14.48
N CYS A 286 -15.50 0.20 -14.84
CA CYS A 286 -16.70 -0.14 -15.63
C CYS A 286 -16.30 -0.81 -16.95
N ARG A 287 -15.37 -0.24 -17.72
CA ARG A 287 -14.85 -0.84 -18.96
C ARG A 287 -14.33 -2.26 -18.73
N ARG A 288 -13.56 -2.46 -17.66
CA ARG A 288 -12.96 -3.76 -17.31
C ARG A 288 -14.01 -4.80 -16.95
N ILE A 289 -15.03 -4.44 -16.17
CA ILE A 289 -16.17 -5.33 -15.88
C ILE A 289 -16.90 -5.72 -17.15
N LEU A 290 -17.21 -4.75 -18.02
CA LEU A 290 -17.91 -5.02 -19.28
C LEU A 290 -17.14 -5.97 -20.21
N ARG A 291 -15.80 -5.88 -20.20
CA ARG A 291 -14.91 -6.71 -21.02
C ARG A 291 -14.73 -8.13 -20.48
N ASN A 292 -14.46 -8.24 -19.19
CA ASN A 292 -13.85 -9.44 -18.60
C ASN A 292 -14.80 -10.22 -17.68
N THR A 293 -16.11 -9.91 -17.70
CA THR A 293 -17.15 -10.64 -16.95
C THR A 293 -18.31 -11.07 -17.86
N ASN A 294 -19.24 -11.85 -17.33
CA ASN A 294 -20.48 -12.24 -18.02
C ASN A 294 -21.57 -11.14 -18.05
N TYR A 295 -21.18 -9.85 -18.01
CA TYR A 295 -22.11 -8.72 -18.01
C TYR A 295 -23.15 -8.77 -19.14
N ALA A 296 -22.74 -9.22 -20.33
CA ALA A 296 -23.61 -9.30 -21.50
C ALA A 296 -24.86 -10.16 -21.29
N GLU A 297 -24.81 -11.15 -20.38
CA GLU A 297 -25.90 -12.07 -20.07
C GLU A 297 -26.93 -11.42 -19.14
N HIS A 298 -26.48 -10.81 -18.05
CA HIS A 298 -27.38 -10.31 -17.00
C HIS A 298 -27.74 -8.82 -17.14
N GLN A 299 -26.92 -8.02 -17.83
CA GLN A 299 -27.15 -6.59 -18.14
C GLN A 299 -27.65 -5.76 -16.95
N HIS A 300 -27.09 -6.03 -15.76
CA HIS A 300 -27.51 -5.41 -14.51
C HIS A 300 -27.27 -3.90 -14.57
N ARG A 301 -28.26 -3.10 -14.15
CA ARG A 301 -28.25 -1.62 -14.20
C ARG A 301 -27.92 -1.00 -15.57
N LYS A 302 -28.10 -1.72 -16.70
CA LYS A 302 -27.79 -1.22 -18.05
C LYS A 302 -28.40 0.15 -18.34
N GLN A 303 -29.67 0.36 -17.99
CA GLN A 303 -30.35 1.63 -18.23
C GLN A 303 -29.72 2.80 -17.45
N ASP A 304 -29.17 2.54 -16.27
CA ASP A 304 -28.51 3.58 -15.47
C ASP A 304 -27.14 3.93 -16.06
N PHE A 305 -26.37 2.94 -16.52
CA PHE A 305 -25.14 3.21 -17.28
C PHE A 305 -25.41 4.04 -18.53
N MET A 306 -26.46 3.73 -19.29
CA MET A 306 -26.87 4.53 -20.46
C MET A 306 -27.13 6.00 -20.08
N LYS A 307 -27.87 6.23 -18.99
CA LYS A 307 -28.16 7.59 -18.50
C LYS A 307 -26.90 8.32 -18.06
N ILE A 308 -26.03 7.64 -17.30
CA ILE A 308 -24.76 8.20 -16.83
C ILE A 308 -23.86 8.56 -18.01
N PHE A 309 -23.71 7.66 -18.99
CA PHE A 309 -22.87 7.90 -20.15
C PHE A 309 -23.41 9.06 -21.00
N THR A 310 -24.72 9.13 -21.18
CA THR A 310 -25.38 10.27 -21.85
C THR A 310 -25.14 11.56 -21.09
N ARG A 311 -25.28 11.56 -19.76
CA ARG A 311 -25.00 12.71 -18.89
C ARG A 311 -23.58 13.21 -19.10
N ILE A 312 -22.58 12.33 -18.95
CA ILE A 312 -21.16 12.67 -19.09
C ILE A 312 -20.87 13.19 -20.51
N PHE A 313 -21.44 12.56 -21.53
CA PHE A 313 -21.28 12.98 -22.92
C PHE A 313 -21.81 14.40 -23.18
N CYS A 314 -22.90 14.79 -22.51
CA CYS A 314 -23.51 16.11 -22.64
C CYS A 314 -22.91 17.18 -21.71
N GLU A 315 -21.92 16.86 -20.88
CA GLU A 315 -21.24 17.87 -20.05
C GLU A 315 -20.50 18.89 -20.93
N GLU A 316 -20.62 20.18 -20.62
CA GLU A 316 -20.03 21.26 -21.45
C GLU A 316 -18.69 21.78 -20.90
N THR A 317 -18.21 21.21 -19.79
CA THR A 317 -17.00 21.67 -19.11
C THR A 317 -15.73 21.14 -19.76
N GLU A 318 -14.66 21.95 -19.84
CA GLU A 318 -13.37 21.47 -20.38
C GLU A 318 -12.80 20.28 -19.59
N CYS A 319 -13.03 20.26 -18.26
CA CYS A 319 -12.57 19.17 -17.39
C CYS A 319 -13.29 17.83 -17.62
N SER A 320 -14.40 17.79 -18.36
CA SER A 320 -15.09 16.53 -18.72
C SER A 320 -14.56 15.89 -20.01
N ALA A 321 -13.72 16.59 -20.79
CA ALA A 321 -13.28 16.11 -22.11
C ALA A 321 -12.60 14.73 -22.06
N SER A 322 -11.76 14.49 -21.04
CA SER A 322 -11.05 13.22 -20.85
C SER A 322 -12.00 12.06 -20.52
N ASP A 323 -13.03 12.33 -19.70
CA ASP A 323 -14.04 11.34 -19.33
C ASP A 323 -15.01 11.05 -20.48
N GLN A 324 -15.36 12.09 -21.26
CA GLN A 324 -16.16 11.95 -22.47
C GLN A 324 -15.47 11.07 -23.51
N GLN A 325 -14.17 11.27 -23.69
CA GLN A 325 -13.37 10.44 -24.58
C GLN A 325 -13.39 8.98 -24.12
N LEU A 326 -13.20 8.71 -22.83
CA LEU A 326 -13.27 7.35 -22.29
C LEU A 326 -14.68 6.74 -22.45
N VAL A 327 -15.75 7.48 -22.17
CA VAL A 327 -17.13 7.02 -22.38
C VAL A 327 -17.39 6.67 -23.85
N ARG A 328 -16.88 7.47 -24.80
CA ARG A 328 -16.98 7.17 -26.24
C ARG A 328 -16.24 5.89 -26.60
N GLU A 329 -15.04 5.69 -26.07
CA GLU A 329 -14.27 4.48 -26.29
C GLU A 329 -15.01 3.25 -25.77
N ILE A 330 -15.58 3.31 -24.57
CA ILE A 330 -16.37 2.20 -23.99
C ILE A 330 -17.60 1.93 -24.85
N ALA A 331 -18.37 2.95 -25.23
CA ALA A 331 -19.56 2.78 -26.05
C ALA A 331 -19.25 2.20 -27.44
N ASN A 332 -18.10 2.56 -28.02
CA ASN A 332 -17.65 2.02 -29.30
C ASN A 332 -17.14 0.58 -29.20
N GLU A 333 -16.54 0.22 -28.06
CA GLU A 333 -16.08 -1.14 -27.80
C GLU A 333 -17.26 -2.12 -27.59
N PHE A 334 -18.35 -1.66 -26.97
CA PHE A 334 -19.53 -2.48 -26.68
C PHE A 334 -20.80 -1.96 -27.38
N PRO A 335 -20.85 -1.90 -28.71
CA PRO A 335 -21.97 -1.30 -29.44
C PRO A 335 -23.30 -1.99 -29.14
N GLN A 336 -23.32 -3.30 -28.89
CA GLN A 336 -24.50 -4.07 -28.51
C GLN A 336 -25.15 -3.63 -27.19
N LEU A 337 -24.39 -2.96 -26.31
CA LEU A 337 -24.88 -2.46 -25.04
C LEU A 337 -25.37 -1.01 -25.15
N PHE A 338 -24.73 -0.20 -26.00
CA PHE A 338 -24.90 1.26 -26.01
C PHE A 338 -25.48 1.85 -27.32
N LYS A 339 -25.58 1.09 -28.41
CA LYS A 339 -26.30 1.51 -29.62
C LYS A 339 -27.71 0.93 -29.61
N ALA A 340 -28.69 1.83 -29.79
CA ALA A 340 -30.10 1.47 -29.99
C ALA A 340 -30.35 1.04 -31.44
#